data_AF-A0A5C7AMJ1-F1
#
_entry.id   AF-A0A5C7AMJ1-F1
#
_cell.length_a   1.000
_cell.length_b   1.000
_cell.length_c   1.000
_cell.angle_alpha   90.00
_cell.angle_beta   90.00
_cell.angle_gamma   90.00
#
_symmetry.space_group_name_H-M   'P 1'
#
loop_
_entity.id
_entity.type
_entity.pdbx_description
1 polymer ?
#
loop_
_entity_poly.entity_id
_entity_poly.type
_entity_poly.pdbx_seq_one_letter_code
_entity_poly.pdbx_strand_id
1 'polypeptide(L)'
;MKNDSSKNELDYINRYEAAGFTDQYRIVDEQLVNVDSKTHYKPQDVTILKEHRFEGMSNPSDMSLLYVIETTDGSKGTLLASYGANADNSIHNFMKEIPESNIKNDYVIQPDTDDHQV
;
A
#
# COMPACT_ATOMS: atom_id res chain seq x y z
N MET A 1 -12.06 -17.82 -18.35
CA MET A 1 -10.71 -17.74 -17.76
C MET A 1 -10.75 -16.68 -16.67
N LYS A 2 -10.52 -17.04 -15.41
CA LYS A 2 -10.43 -16.09 -14.29
C LYS A 2 -8.95 -15.96 -13.98
N ASN A 3 -8.38 -14.79 -14.22
CA ASN A 3 -6.96 -14.53 -13.97
C ASN A 3 -6.70 -14.69 -12.46
N ASP A 4 -5.89 -15.68 -12.09
CA ASP A 4 -5.70 -16.11 -10.69
C ASP A 4 -4.85 -15.13 -9.87
N SER A 5 -4.25 -14.11 -10.51
CA SER A 5 -3.34 -13.13 -9.87
C SER A 5 -4.07 -12.02 -9.11
N SER A 6 -5.33 -11.70 -9.46
CA SER A 6 -6.13 -10.68 -8.76
C SER A 6 -6.40 -11.02 -7.29
N LYS A 7 -6.22 -12.30 -6.92
CA LYS A 7 -6.53 -12.81 -5.59
C LYS A 7 -5.60 -12.30 -4.49
N ASN A 8 -4.44 -11.72 -4.82
CA ASN A 8 -3.49 -11.32 -3.79
C ASN A 8 -3.60 -9.83 -3.44
N GLU A 9 -3.53 -8.91 -4.42
CA GLU A 9 -3.62 -7.45 -4.13
C GLU A 9 -4.97 -7.07 -3.51
N LEU A 10 -6.07 -7.50 -4.13
CA LEU A 10 -7.42 -7.17 -3.66
C LEU A 10 -7.73 -7.82 -2.31
N ASP A 11 -7.26 -9.05 -2.06
CA ASP A 11 -7.50 -9.73 -0.78
C ASP A 11 -6.83 -9.00 0.37
N TYR A 12 -5.57 -8.56 0.20
CA TYR A 12 -4.89 -7.74 1.20
C TYR A 12 -5.60 -6.41 1.43
N ILE A 13 -6.03 -5.73 0.36
CA ILE A 13 -6.82 -4.49 0.48
C ILE A 13 -8.08 -4.75 1.31
N ASN A 14 -8.85 -5.79 0.99
CA ASN A 14 -10.06 -6.13 1.74
C ASN A 14 -9.77 -6.46 3.22
N ARG A 15 -8.67 -7.15 3.53
CA ARG A 15 -8.24 -7.41 4.92
C ARG A 15 -7.90 -6.13 5.66
N TYR A 16 -7.18 -5.22 4.99
CA TYR A 16 -6.85 -3.91 5.54
C TYR A 16 -8.12 -3.07 5.76
N GLU A 17 -9.04 -3.03 4.79
CA GLU A 17 -10.34 -2.36 4.94
C GLU A 17 -11.13 -2.93 6.14
N ALA A 18 -11.16 -4.26 6.30
CA ALA A 18 -11.78 -4.92 7.45
C ALA A 18 -11.09 -4.60 8.79
N ALA A 19 -9.79 -4.34 8.77
CA ALA A 19 -9.02 -3.86 9.92
C ALA A 19 -9.19 -2.35 10.19
N GLY A 20 -9.94 -1.63 9.35
CA GLY A 20 -10.21 -0.19 9.47
C GLY A 20 -9.38 0.71 8.56
N PHE A 21 -8.60 0.14 7.64
CA PHE A 21 -7.85 0.88 6.63
C PHE A 21 -8.70 1.09 5.37
N THR A 22 -9.77 1.88 5.50
CA THR A 22 -10.72 2.12 4.41
C THR A 22 -10.26 3.22 3.44
N ASP A 23 -9.24 3.98 3.80
CA ASP A 23 -8.71 5.03 2.93
C ASP A 23 -7.85 4.45 1.81
N GLN A 24 -7.88 5.12 0.67
CA GLN A 24 -7.04 4.80 -0.47
C GLN A 24 -6.18 6.01 -0.79
N TYR A 25 -4.88 5.79 -0.87
CA TYR A 25 -3.91 6.85 -1.13
C TYR A 25 -3.26 6.68 -2.50
N ARG A 26 -2.84 7.80 -3.07
CA ARG A 26 -2.02 7.86 -4.29
C ARG A 26 -0.98 8.95 -4.15
N ILE A 27 0.12 8.83 -4.88
CA ILE A 27 1.06 9.95 -5.02
C ILE A 27 0.63 10.80 -6.22
N VAL A 28 0.51 12.11 -6.00
CA VAL A 28 0.26 13.13 -7.03
C VAL A 28 1.18 14.29 -6.72
N ASP A 29 1.96 14.75 -7.71
CA ASP A 29 2.93 15.85 -7.54
C ASP A 29 3.83 15.67 -6.30
N GLU A 30 4.36 14.45 -6.11
CA GLU A 30 5.26 14.12 -4.98
C GLU A 30 4.61 14.31 -3.59
N GLN A 31 3.28 14.25 -3.51
CA GLN A 31 2.52 14.30 -2.26
C GLN A 31 1.57 13.12 -2.15
N LEU A 32 1.36 12.63 -0.93
CA LEU A 32 0.35 11.61 -0.66
C LEU A 32 -1.02 12.27 -0.66
N VAL A 33 -1.89 11.83 -1.56
CA VAL A 33 -3.27 12.33 -1.66
C VAL A 33 -4.23 11.19 -1.37
N ASN A 34 -5.11 11.41 -0.41
CA ASN A 34 -6.24 10.52 -0.15
C ASN A 34 -7.24 10.67 -1.30
N VAL A 35 -7.61 9.56 -1.93
CA VAL A 35 -8.52 9.55 -3.08
C VAL A 35 -9.95 9.91 -2.68
N ASP A 36 -10.37 9.49 -1.50
CA ASP A 36 -11.72 9.68 -0.97
C ASP A 36 -11.89 11.10 -0.39
N SER A 37 -11.05 11.45 0.58
CA SER A 37 -11.11 12.75 1.26
C SER A 37 -10.46 13.90 0.48
N LYS A 38 -9.67 13.60 -0.56
CA LYS A 38 -8.83 14.57 -1.29
C LYS A 38 -7.86 15.36 -0.41
N THR A 39 -7.50 14.79 0.73
CA THR A 39 -6.54 15.37 1.68
C THR A 39 -5.13 15.10 1.22
N HIS A 40 -4.25 16.09 1.39
CA HIS A 40 -2.84 16.04 1.00
C HIS A 40 -1.99 15.88 2.26
N TYR A 41 -1.10 14.90 2.27
CA TYR A 41 -0.19 14.62 3.37
C TYR A 41 1.26 14.74 2.92
N LYS A 42 2.08 15.30 3.80
CA LYS A 42 3.52 15.39 3.61
C LYS A 42 4.17 14.06 3.99
N PRO A 43 5.36 13.74 3.46
CA PRO A 43 6.08 12.52 3.82
C PRO A 43 6.39 12.43 5.32
N GLN A 44 6.52 13.56 6.01
CA GLN A 44 6.72 13.62 7.47
C GLN A 44 5.49 13.20 8.27
N ASP A 45 4.29 13.40 7.72
CA ASP A 45 3.01 13.06 8.34
C ASP A 45 2.59 11.61 8.02
N VAL A 46 3.41 10.89 7.25
CA VAL A 46 3.10 9.57 6.72
C VAL A 46 3.98 8.53 7.40
N THR A 47 3.34 7.47 7.88
CA THR A 47 3.97 6.31 8.52
C THR A 47 3.70 5.06 7.72
N ILE A 48 4.76 4.41 7.26
CA ILE A 48 4.68 3.13 6.54
C ILE A 48 4.62 2.01 7.59
N LEU A 49 3.45 1.41 7.76
CA LEU A 49 3.26 0.29 8.67
C LEU A 49 3.75 -1.02 8.05
N LYS A 50 3.46 -1.23 6.76
CA LYS A 50 3.86 -2.42 6.00
C LYS A 50 4.01 -2.11 4.52
N GLU A 51 4.84 -2.91 3.85
CA GLU A 51 4.86 -3.02 2.39
C GLU A 51 4.63 -4.48 1.97
N HIS A 52 3.86 -4.67 0.91
CA HIS A 52 3.65 -5.96 0.25
C HIS A 52 4.02 -5.84 -1.22
N ARG A 53 4.71 -6.83 -1.76
CA ARG A 53 5.10 -6.86 -3.16
C ARG A 53 4.32 -7.93 -3.90
N PHE A 54 3.70 -7.52 -5.00
CA PHE A 54 2.90 -8.35 -5.88
C PHE A 54 3.46 -8.32 -7.30
N GLU A 55 3.20 -9.37 -8.06
CA GLU A 55 3.57 -9.47 -9.47
C GLU A 55 2.46 -8.85 -10.34
N GLY A 56 2.86 -8.02 -11.31
CA GLY A 56 1.96 -7.24 -12.14
C GLY A 56 1.10 -8.09 -13.05
N MET A 57 -0.17 -7.69 -13.17
CA MET A 57 -1.19 -8.44 -13.94
C MET A 57 -0.89 -8.53 -15.45
N SER A 58 -0.18 -7.53 -16.01
CA SER A 58 0.06 -7.42 -17.46
C SER A 58 1.41 -8.00 -17.88
N ASN A 59 2.46 -7.76 -17.09
CA ASN A 59 3.76 -8.35 -17.32
C ASN A 59 4.27 -8.95 -16.00
N PRO A 60 4.78 -10.19 -16.00
CA PRO A 60 5.44 -10.75 -14.82
C PRO A 60 6.72 -9.98 -14.42
N SER A 61 7.20 -9.10 -15.29
CA SER A 61 8.29 -8.16 -14.99
C SER A 61 7.84 -6.84 -14.37
N ASP A 62 6.56 -6.46 -14.53
CA ASP A 62 5.99 -5.35 -13.79
C ASP A 62 5.63 -5.86 -12.39
N MET A 63 5.85 -5.04 -11.37
CA MET A 63 5.54 -5.37 -9.99
C MET A 63 4.67 -4.28 -9.40
N SER A 64 3.81 -4.64 -8.46
CA SER A 64 3.06 -3.68 -7.66
C SER A 64 3.56 -3.75 -6.23
N LEU A 65 3.71 -2.62 -5.57
CA LEU A 65 3.92 -2.55 -4.13
C LEU A 65 2.69 -1.93 -3.48
N LEU A 66 2.11 -2.63 -2.52
CA LEU A 66 1.05 -2.14 -1.67
C LEU A 66 1.66 -1.68 -0.34
N TYR A 67 1.61 -0.39 -0.09
CA TYR A 67 2.05 0.21 1.17
C TYR A 67 0.85 0.46 2.07
N VAL A 68 0.98 0.10 3.33
CA VAL A 68 0.00 0.38 4.37
C VAL A 68 0.46 1.62 5.09
N ILE A 69 -0.36 2.65 5.00
CA ILE A 69 -0.02 3.98 5.48
C ILE A 69 -0.94 4.36 6.61
N GLU A 70 -0.34 4.90 7.65
CA GLU A 70 -1.02 5.62 8.72
C GLU A 70 -0.54 7.07 8.73
N THR A 71 -1.48 7.99 8.81
CA THR A 71 -1.20 9.42 8.88
C THR A 71 -1.23 9.90 10.33
N THR A 72 -0.59 11.04 10.60
CA THR A 72 -0.58 11.68 11.93
C THR A 72 -1.97 12.08 12.44
N ASP A 73 -2.93 12.30 11.53
CA ASP A 73 -4.34 12.58 11.85
C ASP A 73 -5.12 11.32 12.29
N GLY A 74 -4.50 10.14 12.15
CA GLY A 74 -5.13 8.85 12.44
C GLY A 74 -5.86 8.23 11.26
N SER A 75 -5.86 8.88 10.07
CA SER A 75 -6.36 8.27 8.83
C SER A 75 -5.46 7.10 8.43
N LYS A 76 -6.07 5.98 8.05
CA LYS A 76 -5.39 4.72 7.77
C LYS A 76 -5.87 4.14 6.46
N GLY A 77 -4.95 3.74 5.63
CA GLY A 77 -5.28 3.29 4.29
C GLY A 77 -4.14 2.60 3.59
N THR A 78 -4.38 2.34 2.31
CA THR A 78 -3.43 1.64 1.46
C THR A 78 -3.04 2.47 0.25
N LEU A 79 -1.77 2.39 -0.15
CA LEU A 79 -1.20 3.02 -1.33
C LEU A 79 -0.68 1.92 -2.26
N LEU A 80 -1.28 1.80 -3.43
CA LEU A 80 -0.78 0.92 -4.48
C LEU A 80 0.19 1.70 -5.38
N ALA A 81 1.41 1.19 -5.51
CA ALA A 81 2.49 1.76 -6.30
C ALA A 81 2.95 0.78 -7.37
N SER A 82 3.10 1.24 -8.61
CA SER A 82 3.70 0.44 -9.68
C SER A 82 5.22 0.51 -9.60
N TYR A 83 5.88 -0.62 -9.73
CA TYR A 83 7.34 -0.80 -9.67
C TYR A 83 7.83 -1.51 -10.93
N GLY A 84 8.89 -0.98 -11.54
CA GLY A 84 9.41 -1.44 -12.82
C GLY A 84 9.76 -0.29 -13.76
N ALA A 85 9.87 -0.58 -15.05
CA ALA A 85 10.23 0.42 -16.07
C ALA A 85 9.19 1.55 -16.18
N ASN A 86 7.95 1.29 -15.77
CA ASN A 86 6.84 2.24 -15.77
C ASN A 86 6.56 2.84 -14.38
N ALA A 87 7.46 2.65 -13.40
CA ALA A 87 7.27 3.18 -12.06
C ALA A 87 7.27 4.72 -12.06
N ASP A 88 6.34 5.31 -11.32
CA ASP A 88 6.30 6.76 -11.11
C ASP A 88 7.47 7.19 -10.23
N ASN A 89 8.35 8.03 -10.79
CA ASN A 89 9.48 8.61 -10.04
C ASN A 89 9.00 9.40 -8.81
N SER A 90 7.79 9.97 -8.84
CA SER A 90 7.20 10.67 -7.71
C SER A 90 7.03 9.79 -6.49
N ILE A 91 6.72 8.50 -6.65
CA ILE A 91 6.60 7.56 -5.53
C ILE A 91 7.98 7.31 -4.92
N HIS A 92 8.99 7.10 -5.75
CA HIS A 92 10.37 6.88 -5.30
C HIS A 92 10.93 8.08 -4.54
N ASN A 93 10.67 9.29 -5.05
CA ASN A 93 11.04 10.53 -4.36
C ASN A 93 10.30 10.67 -3.04
N PHE A 94 8.97 10.46 -3.03
CA PHE A 94 8.17 10.56 -1.82
C PHE A 94 8.66 9.59 -0.73
N MET A 95 8.89 8.33 -1.08
CA MET A 95 9.37 7.32 -0.14
C MET A 95 10.75 7.67 0.45
N LYS A 96 11.63 8.31 -0.32
CA LYS A 96 12.93 8.80 0.17
C LYS A 96 12.81 9.95 1.16
N GLU A 97 11.78 10.77 1.02
CA GLU A 97 11.53 11.91 1.93
C GLU A 97 10.88 11.48 3.24
N ILE A 98 10.31 10.26 3.31
CA ILE A 98 9.75 9.71 4.55
C ILE A 98 10.91 9.45 5.53
N PRO A 99 10.87 9.99 6.75
CA PRO A 99 11.91 9.75 7.73
C PRO A 99 11.91 8.27 8.15
N GLU A 100 13.10 7.67 8.31
CA GLU A 100 13.25 6.25 8.68
C GLU A 100 12.50 5.88 9.96
N SER A 101 12.33 6.82 10.90
CA SER A 101 11.51 6.67 12.12
C SER A 101 10.05 6.28 11.84
N ASN A 102 9.52 6.72 10.69
CA ASN A 102 8.15 6.48 10.25
C ASN A 102 8.01 5.18 9.44
N ILE A 103 9.10 4.50 9.12
CA ILE A 103 9.09 3.22 8.41
C ILE A 103 9.14 2.10 9.44
N LYS A 104 7.99 1.49 9.73
CA LYS A 104 7.89 0.39 10.71
C LYS A 104 8.15 -0.96 10.05
N ASN A 105 7.53 -1.22 8.89
CA ASN A 105 7.60 -2.48 8.14
C ASN A 105 7.36 -3.79 8.92
N ASP A 106 6.93 -3.69 10.17
CA ASP A 106 6.72 -4.81 11.09
C ASP A 106 5.25 -5.21 11.19
N TYR A 107 4.32 -4.43 10.61
CA TYR A 107 2.89 -4.74 10.73
C TYR A 107 2.57 -6.07 10.04
N VAL A 108 2.14 -7.05 10.83
CA VAL A 108 1.69 -8.36 10.34
C VAL A 108 0.17 -8.34 10.39
N ILE A 109 -0.49 -8.33 9.22
CA ILE A 109 -1.87 -8.84 9.20
C ILE A 109 -1.71 -10.32 9.56
N GLN A 110 -2.31 -10.73 10.66
CA GLN A 110 -2.35 -12.14 11.01
C GLN A 110 -2.78 -12.90 9.75
N PRO A 111 -2.00 -13.88 9.26
CA PRO A 111 -2.54 -14.76 8.26
C PRO A 111 -3.84 -15.28 8.84
N ASP A 112 -4.90 -15.30 8.01
CA ASP A 112 -6.06 -16.12 8.32
C ASP A 112 -5.47 -17.44 8.80
N THR A 113 -5.62 -17.71 10.09
CA THR A 113 -5.35 -19.06 10.55
C THR A 113 -6.52 -19.78 9.94
N ASP A 114 -6.30 -20.29 8.73
CA ASP A 114 -7.05 -21.41 8.23
C ASP A 114 -6.74 -22.52 9.23
N ASP A 115 -7.57 -22.49 10.28
CA ASP A 115 -7.78 -23.54 11.23
C ASP A 115 -7.84 -24.83 10.42
N HIS A 116 -6.81 -25.65 10.63
CA HIS A 116 -6.73 -27.02 10.15
C HIS A 116 -8.10 -27.65 9.96
N GLN A 117 -8.48 -27.99 8.73
CA GLN A 117 -9.37 -29.14 8.51
C GLN A 117 -8.82 -30.08 7.44
N VAL A 118 -8.05 -31.03 7.98
CA VAL A 118 -7.94 -32.48 7.68
C VAL A 118 -7.56 -32.98 6.29
#